data_AF-A0A7X9B5S9-F1
#
_entry.id   AF-A0A7X9B5S9-F1
#
_cell.length_a   1.000
_cell.length_b   1.000
_cell.length_c   1.000
_cell.angle_alpha   90.00
_cell.angle_beta   90.00
_cell.angle_gamma   90.00
#
_symmetry.space_group_name_H-M   'P 1'
#
loop_
_entity.id
_entity.type
_entity.pdbx_description
1 polymer ?
#
loop_
_entity_poly.entity_id
_entity_poly.type
_entity_poly.pdbx_seq_one_letter_code
_entity_poly.pdbx_strand_id
1 'polypeptide(L)'
;CFTNPNPNATPSLLWLQSSWRPAPEWLQELQAAPRLITQVWGPSSNEYRVMWAGKHVALSIAGKTYHNMDAPMVVNFPGPQSLPRGYFIADGRRDPYGKKAIPEGNGPHRKTLHLIPYWYAVQDGQEALGLVLHRQEDSRSYPTLESHFVLPYPGDELFIGERAVSFDAKAPAALPVAPGEAVVIRHGAAAAAFRVVWGQNTIREPAAVALIHDGNPYGVIRLTVAHHDQWGMPISADAPVGAAFWVRVFDQADNAELFARWRRDFAAAAADARYDGDSLAITAQAASGQTLRLLTYKPFMTLGDAEPIPERAVLAVNGRDLGGEYLAGLPAVIAYKEQLAEALKRQEENILTVLPDRATIWEAESGAIFPNMVLAKDEPQAFGDGYVWAPGAPGLRGGGAGYVQHTLQIVKAGLYYLSGRVIAPTPDDDSFFVSVSGEKFPILEKFAWHLPMLSTEWYWAMVADNSNPDGIPLRLPEGKVTVRIQVREDGTKIDQLRLSPEPGLP
;
A
#
# COMPACT_ATOMS: atom_id res chain seq x y z
N CYS A 1 -12.46 37.67 22.14
CA CYS A 1 -13.93 37.67 22.31
C CYS A 1 -14.40 36.29 22.75
N PHE A 2 -14.31 35.98 24.04
CA PHE A 2 -15.01 34.84 24.63
C PHE A 2 -15.42 35.26 26.04
N THR A 3 -16.58 35.92 26.14
CA THR A 3 -17.22 36.24 27.41
C THR A 3 -18.45 35.37 27.57
N ASN A 4 -18.46 34.63 28.67
CA ASN A 4 -19.53 33.83 29.28
C ASN A 4 -19.91 32.48 28.64
N PRO A 5 -19.55 31.34 29.26
CA PRO A 5 -20.22 30.07 29.00
C PRO A 5 -21.58 30.05 29.71
N ASN A 6 -22.63 29.71 28.96
CA ASN A 6 -23.96 29.43 29.49
C ASN A 6 -23.89 28.21 30.42
N PRO A 7 -24.24 28.33 31.72
CA PRO A 7 -24.15 27.22 32.68
C PRO A 7 -25.19 26.10 32.44
N ASN A 8 -26.12 26.28 31.49
CA ASN A 8 -27.11 25.27 31.09
C ASN A 8 -26.81 24.61 29.74
N ALA A 9 -25.64 24.83 29.15
CA ALA A 9 -25.20 24.06 28.00
C ALA A 9 -24.69 22.69 28.48
N THR A 10 -25.53 21.66 28.40
CA THR A 10 -25.08 20.27 28.35
C THR A 10 -23.85 20.23 27.43
N PRO A 11 -22.68 19.72 27.85
CA PRO A 11 -21.53 19.65 26.96
C PRO A 11 -21.96 18.91 25.70
N SER A 12 -21.77 19.51 24.53
CA SER A 12 -22.04 18.80 23.29
C SER A 12 -21.28 17.47 23.35
N LEU A 13 -21.96 16.35 23.06
CA LEU A 13 -21.36 15.01 23.09
C LEU A 13 -19.98 14.96 22.42
N LEU A 14 -19.78 15.79 21.39
CA LEU A 14 -18.50 16.06 20.73
C LEU A 14 -17.37 16.51 21.67
N TRP A 15 -17.62 17.39 22.64
CA TRP A 15 -16.62 17.86 23.60
C TRP A 15 -16.21 16.76 24.58
N LEU A 16 -17.17 15.96 25.06
CA LEU A 16 -16.89 14.76 25.85
C LEU A 16 -16.13 13.71 25.03
N GLN A 17 -16.47 13.52 23.75
CA GLN A 17 -15.78 12.62 22.82
C GLN A 17 -14.36 13.09 22.43
N SER A 18 -14.05 14.39 22.55
CA SER A 18 -12.73 14.96 22.22
C SER A 18 -11.87 15.34 23.43
N SER A 19 -12.30 14.91 24.63
CA SER A 19 -11.62 15.15 25.90
C SER A 19 -10.53 14.12 26.23
N TRP A 20 -10.41 13.05 25.44
CA TRP A 20 -9.38 12.06 25.69
C TRP A 20 -7.98 12.69 25.58
N ARG A 21 -7.15 12.36 26.57
CA ARG A 21 -5.73 12.69 26.62
C ARG A 21 -4.99 11.38 26.91
N PRO A 22 -3.90 11.07 26.19
CA PRO A 22 -3.06 9.94 26.55
C PRO A 22 -2.51 10.14 27.96
N ALA A 23 -2.27 9.04 28.67
CA ALA A 23 -1.63 9.07 29.98
C ALA A 23 -0.24 9.75 29.88
N PRO A 24 0.25 10.43 30.93
CA PRO A 24 1.55 11.09 30.91
C PRO A 24 2.70 10.18 30.50
N GLU A 25 2.71 8.90 30.90
CA GLU A 25 3.71 7.92 30.48
C GLU A 25 3.74 7.72 28.95
N TRP A 26 2.58 7.71 28.28
CA TRP A 26 2.51 7.59 26.82
C TRP A 26 3.10 8.81 26.13
N LEU A 27 2.86 10.01 26.68
CA LEU A 27 3.41 11.25 26.13
C LEU A 27 4.94 11.24 26.17
N GLN A 28 5.54 10.69 27.23
CA GLN A 28 7.00 10.55 27.34
C GLN A 28 7.55 9.64 26.24
N GLU A 29 6.92 8.47 26.01
CA GLU A 29 7.34 7.56 24.92
C GLU A 29 7.15 8.19 23.53
N LEU A 30 6.02 8.85 23.29
CA LEU A 30 5.71 9.53 22.02
C LEU A 30 6.65 10.71 21.73
N GLN A 31 7.26 11.30 22.75
CA GLN A 31 8.18 12.43 22.64
C GLN A 31 9.66 12.02 22.62
N ALA A 32 9.98 10.73 22.85
CA ALA A 32 11.35 10.24 22.81
C ALA A 32 12.00 10.45 21.43
N ALA A 33 13.31 10.74 21.43
CA ALA A 33 14.11 10.87 20.22
C ALA A 33 15.49 10.19 20.42
N PRO A 34 15.86 9.21 19.56
CA PRO A 34 15.07 8.71 18.46
C PRO A 34 13.87 7.86 18.92
N ARG A 35 12.88 7.70 18.05
CA ARG A 35 11.80 6.73 18.22
C ARG A 35 11.42 6.07 16.90
N LEU A 36 11.04 4.80 16.97
CA LEU A 36 10.43 4.06 15.87
C LEU A 36 8.93 3.94 16.13
N ILE A 37 8.12 4.33 15.16
CA ILE A 37 6.66 4.26 15.21
C ILE A 37 6.21 3.28 14.12
N THR A 38 5.37 2.32 14.48
CA THR A 38 4.74 1.40 13.54
C THR A 38 3.22 1.42 13.74
N GLN A 39 2.49 1.39 12.64
CA GLN A 39 1.02 1.46 12.64
C GLN A 39 0.46 0.63 11.49
N VAL A 40 -0.66 -0.05 11.71
CA VAL A 40 -1.50 -0.60 10.63
C VAL A 40 -2.65 0.35 10.34
N TRP A 41 -3.04 0.44 9.07
CA TRP A 41 -4.19 1.24 8.64
C TRP A 41 -5.23 0.42 7.87
N GLY A 42 -4.92 -0.83 7.56
CA GLY A 42 -5.84 -1.74 6.89
C GLY A 42 -5.53 -3.20 7.22
N PRO A 43 -6.43 -4.12 6.85
CA PRO A 43 -6.32 -5.54 7.17
C PRO A 43 -5.22 -6.28 6.39
N SER A 44 -4.76 -5.77 5.25
CA SER A 44 -3.80 -6.44 4.40
C SER A 44 -2.38 -6.32 4.96
N SER A 45 -1.51 -7.30 4.68
CA SER A 45 -0.19 -7.38 5.30
C SER A 45 0.77 -6.26 4.91
N ASN A 46 0.55 -5.59 3.78
CA ASN A 46 1.27 -4.42 3.30
C ASN A 46 0.62 -3.08 3.71
N GLU A 47 -0.50 -3.10 4.43
CA GLU A 47 -1.21 -1.90 4.91
C GLU A 47 -0.69 -1.44 6.27
N TYR A 48 0.60 -1.14 6.28
CA TYR A 48 1.31 -0.61 7.44
C TYR A 48 2.03 0.70 7.11
N ARG A 49 2.50 1.34 8.17
CA ARG A 49 3.36 2.51 8.15
C ARG A 49 4.48 2.30 9.16
N VAL A 50 5.69 2.69 8.76
CA VAL A 50 6.85 2.78 9.65
C VAL A 50 7.35 4.22 9.62
N MET A 51 7.76 4.75 10.76
CA MET A 51 8.41 6.04 10.87
C MET A 51 9.52 5.97 11.91
N TRP A 52 10.73 6.30 11.49
CA TRP A 52 11.82 6.62 12.41
C TRP A 52 11.92 8.14 12.53
N ALA A 53 11.95 8.62 13.77
CA ALA A 53 12.03 10.05 14.08
C ALA A 53 13.20 10.31 15.00
N GLY A 54 14.21 11.01 14.49
CA GLY A 54 15.32 11.56 15.26
C GLY A 54 14.98 12.92 15.87
N LYS A 55 16.02 13.62 16.32
CA LYS A 55 15.94 15.00 16.84
C LYS A 55 15.76 16.03 15.72
N HIS A 56 16.37 15.80 14.57
CA HIS A 56 16.48 16.74 13.46
C HIS A 56 15.87 16.20 12.17
N VAL A 57 15.85 14.88 11.95
CA VAL A 57 15.28 14.27 10.72
C VAL A 57 14.33 13.12 11.04
N ALA A 58 13.32 12.94 10.20
CA ALA A 58 12.47 11.76 10.24
C ALA A 58 12.28 11.14 8.86
N LEU A 59 12.28 9.81 8.80
CA LEU A 59 12.01 9.00 7.60
C LEU A 59 10.77 8.16 7.87
N SER A 60 9.80 8.20 6.97
CA SER A 60 8.59 7.38 7.08
C SER A 60 8.25 6.75 5.75
N ILE A 61 7.83 5.50 5.80
CA ILE A 61 7.20 4.78 4.68
C ILE A 61 5.81 4.30 5.03
N ALA A 62 4.99 4.12 4.01
CA ALA A 62 3.84 3.25 3.99
C ALA A 62 4.20 2.03 3.13
N GLY A 63 3.79 0.84 3.57
CA GLY A 63 4.00 -0.41 2.82
C GLY A 63 3.19 -0.48 1.52
N LYS A 64 2.20 0.41 1.37
CA LYS A 64 1.29 0.53 0.21
C LYS A 64 0.68 1.95 0.17
N THR A 65 0.21 2.38 -1.01
CA THR A 65 -0.63 3.57 -1.21
C THR A 65 -2.13 3.25 -1.17
N TYR A 66 -2.92 4.15 -0.60
CA TYR A 66 -4.38 4.15 -0.61
C TYR A 66 -4.97 4.93 -1.81
N HIS A 67 -4.39 6.08 -2.19
CA HIS A 67 -4.96 6.97 -3.21
C HIS A 67 -3.92 7.84 -3.93
N ASN A 68 -4.33 8.54 -5.00
CA ASN A 68 -3.49 9.42 -5.84
C ASN A 68 -3.02 10.75 -5.18
N MET A 69 -3.24 10.91 -3.88
CA MET A 69 -2.74 12.06 -3.11
C MET A 69 -1.72 11.64 -2.06
N ASP A 70 -1.37 10.36 -2.02
CA ASP A 70 -0.49 9.81 -1.01
C ASP A 70 0.96 10.13 -1.31
N ALA A 71 1.73 10.32 -0.23
CA ALA A 71 3.18 10.37 -0.25
C ALA A 71 3.70 9.16 0.54
N PRO A 72 3.91 8.01 -0.11
CA PRO A 72 4.14 6.75 0.60
C PRO A 72 5.57 6.59 1.12
N MET A 73 6.48 7.49 0.77
CA MET A 73 7.79 7.61 1.40
C MET A 73 8.13 9.09 1.54
N VAL A 74 8.45 9.51 2.77
CA VAL A 74 8.70 10.92 3.11
C VAL A 74 9.92 11.08 4.01
N VAL A 75 10.65 12.17 3.78
CA VAL A 75 11.74 12.64 4.63
C VAL A 75 11.38 14.03 5.14
N ASN A 76 11.34 14.22 6.45
CA ASN A 76 11.07 15.51 7.07
C ASN A 76 12.35 16.07 7.68
N PHE A 77 12.73 17.26 7.24
CA PHE A 77 13.86 18.04 7.75
C PHE A 77 13.40 19.07 8.78
N PRO A 78 14.31 19.58 9.64
CA PRO A 78 13.94 20.60 10.60
C PRO A 78 13.81 21.94 9.87
N GLY A 79 12.80 22.73 10.20
CA GLY A 79 12.58 24.01 9.54
C GLY A 79 11.21 24.63 9.81
N PRO A 80 10.92 25.77 9.16
CA PRO A 80 9.60 26.39 9.24
C PRO A 80 8.53 25.45 8.66
N GLN A 81 7.27 25.62 9.07
CA GLN A 81 6.15 24.84 8.57
C GLN A 81 5.97 24.92 7.03
N SER A 82 6.51 25.98 6.40
CA SER A 82 6.52 26.18 4.96
C SER A 82 7.62 25.43 4.21
N LEU A 83 8.61 24.84 4.92
CA LEU A 83 9.67 24.07 4.27
C LEU A 83 9.05 22.83 3.61
N PRO A 84 9.26 22.63 2.30
CA PRO A 84 8.81 21.41 1.65
C PRO A 84 9.45 20.19 2.29
N ARG A 85 8.65 19.16 2.56
CA ARG A 85 9.19 17.84 2.89
C ARG A 85 9.81 17.20 1.66
N GLY A 86 10.70 16.24 1.90
CA GLY A 86 11.07 15.27 0.88
C GLY A 86 9.96 14.24 0.71
N TYR A 87 9.60 13.88 -0.52
CA TYR A 87 8.56 12.88 -0.79
C TYR A 87 8.76 12.18 -2.13
N PHE A 88 8.37 10.91 -2.15
CA PHE A 88 8.18 10.17 -3.39
C PHE A 88 6.85 10.54 -4.06
N ILE A 89 6.83 10.63 -5.39
CA ILE A 89 5.61 10.72 -6.19
C ILE A 89 5.81 10.09 -7.59
N ALA A 90 4.80 9.37 -8.08
CA ALA A 90 4.73 8.92 -9.47
C ALA A 90 3.92 9.91 -10.30
N ASP A 91 4.49 10.37 -11.42
CA ASP A 91 3.91 11.44 -12.22
C ASP A 91 3.90 11.11 -13.71
N GLY A 92 2.81 11.49 -14.37
CA GLY A 92 2.67 11.41 -15.82
C GLY A 92 2.49 12.77 -16.50
N ARG A 93 2.49 13.88 -15.74
CA ARG A 93 2.04 15.20 -16.22
C ARG A 93 3.12 16.27 -16.21
N ARG A 94 4.35 15.91 -15.86
CA ARG A 94 5.43 16.84 -15.47
C ARG A 94 4.94 17.84 -14.44
N ASP A 95 4.21 17.36 -13.43
CA ASP A 95 3.68 18.14 -12.31
C ASP A 95 4.03 17.47 -10.97
N PRO A 96 5.32 17.20 -10.69
CA PRO A 96 5.73 16.51 -9.46
C PRO A 96 5.37 17.30 -8.18
N TYR A 97 5.00 18.58 -8.30
CA TYR A 97 4.69 19.47 -7.18
C TYR A 97 3.19 19.60 -6.87
N GLY A 98 2.32 18.98 -7.68
CA GLY A 98 0.87 19.08 -7.53
C GLY A 98 0.39 20.52 -7.65
N LYS A 99 0.73 21.22 -8.74
CA LYS A 99 0.33 22.61 -9.00
C LYS A 99 -0.60 22.75 -10.21
N LYS A 100 -0.66 21.75 -11.09
CA LYS A 100 -1.55 21.76 -12.26
C LYS A 100 -2.88 21.09 -11.91
N ALA A 101 -3.87 21.90 -11.56
CA ALA A 101 -5.20 21.43 -11.21
C ALA A 101 -6.04 21.04 -12.45
N ILE A 102 -6.62 19.84 -12.42
CA ILE A 102 -7.51 19.28 -13.45
C ILE A 102 -8.92 19.07 -12.86
N PRO A 103 -9.99 19.06 -13.69
CA PRO A 103 -11.32 18.65 -13.25
C PRO A 103 -11.31 17.22 -12.70
N GLU A 104 -12.02 16.97 -11.61
CA GLU A 104 -12.28 15.63 -11.09
C GLU A 104 -13.61 15.11 -11.65
N GLY A 105 -13.55 14.14 -12.56
CA GLY A 105 -14.73 13.62 -13.25
C GLY A 105 -15.48 14.72 -14.02
N ASN A 106 -16.82 14.66 -14.00
CA ASN A 106 -17.69 15.66 -14.62
C ASN A 106 -18.08 16.82 -13.67
N GLY A 107 -17.49 16.86 -12.47
CA GLY A 107 -17.84 17.84 -11.44
C GLY A 107 -17.03 19.16 -11.55
N PRO A 108 -17.44 20.21 -10.80
CA PRO A 108 -16.73 21.49 -10.79
C PRO A 108 -15.45 21.47 -9.94
N HIS A 109 -15.22 20.39 -9.17
CA HIS A 109 -14.06 20.26 -8.30
C HIS A 109 -12.78 20.07 -9.12
N ARG A 110 -11.76 20.87 -8.81
CA ARG A 110 -10.44 20.77 -9.44
C ARG A 110 -9.45 20.22 -8.44
N LYS A 111 -8.66 19.22 -8.87
CA LYS A 111 -7.65 18.56 -8.03
C LYS A 111 -6.32 18.42 -8.77
N THR A 112 -5.26 18.26 -8.01
CA THR A 112 -3.92 17.92 -8.52
C THR A 112 -3.72 16.44 -8.28
N LEU A 113 -3.97 15.61 -9.29
CA LEU A 113 -3.96 14.15 -9.15
C LEU A 113 -2.67 13.58 -9.74
N HIS A 114 -2.01 12.70 -9.00
CA HIS A 114 -0.84 11.94 -9.45
C HIS A 114 -1.23 10.52 -9.86
N LEU A 115 -0.25 9.73 -10.31
CA LEU A 115 -0.48 8.33 -10.66
C LEU A 115 -0.65 7.49 -9.39
N ILE A 116 -1.33 6.34 -9.50
CA ILE A 116 -1.51 5.38 -8.39
C ILE A 116 -0.72 4.11 -8.74
N PRO A 117 0.61 4.13 -8.69
CA PRO A 117 1.39 2.96 -9.07
C PRO A 117 1.21 1.82 -8.05
N TYR A 118 1.68 0.62 -8.37
CA TYR A 118 1.93 -0.39 -7.35
C TYR A 118 3.15 0.04 -6.54
N TRP A 119 2.91 0.51 -5.31
CA TRP A 119 3.94 0.95 -4.38
C TRP A 119 4.17 -0.07 -3.27
N TYR A 120 5.43 -0.33 -2.97
CA TYR A 120 5.85 -1.16 -1.84
C TYR A 120 7.07 -0.58 -1.15
N ALA A 121 7.15 -0.68 0.18
CA ALA A 121 8.33 -0.25 0.91
C ALA A 121 8.55 -1.01 2.21
N VAL A 122 9.82 -1.17 2.58
CA VAL A 122 10.28 -1.71 3.87
C VAL A 122 11.23 -0.72 4.53
N GLN A 123 11.30 -0.73 5.86
CA GLN A 123 12.14 0.20 6.61
C GLN A 123 12.77 -0.48 7.83
N ASP A 124 14.06 -0.24 8.01
CA ASP A 124 14.83 -0.58 9.21
C ASP A 124 15.41 0.71 9.80
N GLY A 125 14.79 1.19 10.88
CA GLY A 125 15.20 2.42 11.55
C GLY A 125 15.35 3.60 10.58
N GLN A 126 16.58 4.10 10.43
CA GLN A 126 16.94 5.26 9.61
C GLN A 126 16.98 4.97 8.10
N GLU A 127 16.66 3.75 7.66
CA GLU A 127 16.84 3.29 6.29
C GLU A 127 15.58 2.68 5.71
N ALA A 128 15.24 3.03 4.49
CA ALA A 128 14.07 2.49 3.81
C ALA A 128 14.36 2.17 2.35
N LEU A 129 13.79 1.07 1.87
CA LEU A 129 13.80 0.66 0.48
C LEU A 129 12.36 0.71 -0.04
N GLY A 130 12.13 1.49 -1.10
CA GLY A 130 10.85 1.59 -1.78
C GLY A 130 10.95 1.10 -3.22
N LEU A 131 9.93 0.39 -3.70
CA LEU A 131 9.76 -0.07 -5.08
C LEU A 131 8.45 0.52 -5.61
N VAL A 132 8.54 1.18 -6.76
CA VAL A 132 7.39 1.60 -7.57
C VAL A 132 7.35 0.78 -8.85
N LEU A 133 6.19 0.22 -9.17
CA LEU A 133 5.89 -0.42 -10.45
C LEU A 133 4.67 0.26 -11.06
N HIS A 134 4.81 0.72 -12.31
CA HIS A 134 3.75 1.43 -13.01
C HIS A 134 2.77 0.46 -13.66
N ARG A 135 1.49 0.81 -13.61
CA ARG A 135 0.39 0.02 -14.12
C ARG A 135 0.14 0.34 -15.59
N GLN A 136 -0.49 -0.56 -16.33
CA GLN A 136 -0.76 -0.34 -17.75
C GLN A 136 -1.61 0.90 -18.03
N GLU A 137 -2.52 1.24 -17.12
CA GLU A 137 -3.34 2.43 -17.18
C GLU A 137 -2.54 3.73 -16.97
N ASP A 138 -1.38 3.67 -16.31
CA ASP A 138 -0.60 4.86 -15.95
C ASP A 138 0.08 5.51 -17.17
N SER A 139 0.17 4.84 -18.31
CA SER A 139 0.79 5.39 -19.52
C SER A 139 -0.19 5.84 -20.61
N ARG A 140 -1.43 5.32 -20.62
CA ARG A 140 -2.39 5.50 -21.73
C ARG A 140 -2.82 6.96 -21.95
N SER A 141 -2.86 7.76 -20.90
CA SER A 141 -3.45 9.11 -20.90
C SER A 141 -2.44 10.23 -20.63
N TYR A 142 -1.14 9.91 -20.64
CA TYR A 142 -0.12 10.79 -20.12
C TYR A 142 1.05 11.00 -21.10
N PRO A 143 1.60 12.23 -21.20
CA PRO A 143 2.73 12.53 -22.07
C PRO A 143 4.05 11.91 -21.60
N THR A 144 4.19 11.65 -20.31
CA THR A 144 5.41 11.11 -19.70
C THR A 144 5.07 10.05 -18.67
N LEU A 145 6.09 9.33 -18.21
CA LEU A 145 6.02 8.48 -17.02
C LEU A 145 7.33 8.62 -16.26
N GLU A 146 7.24 9.20 -15.07
CA GLU A 146 8.39 9.56 -14.26
C GLU A 146 8.15 9.15 -12.80
N SER A 147 9.20 8.69 -12.15
CA SER A 147 9.24 8.45 -10.72
C SER A 147 10.13 9.49 -10.07
N HIS A 148 9.59 10.28 -9.15
CA HIS A 148 10.31 11.36 -8.52
C HIS A 148 10.51 11.12 -7.03
N PHE A 149 11.67 11.51 -6.54
CA PHE A 149 11.85 11.90 -5.16
C PHE A 149 12.09 13.41 -5.12
N VAL A 150 11.07 14.17 -4.72
CA VAL A 150 11.16 15.63 -4.54
C VAL A 150 11.80 15.89 -3.19
N LEU A 151 12.72 16.85 -3.13
CA LEU A 151 13.49 17.21 -1.94
C LEU A 151 13.51 18.73 -1.75
N PRO A 152 13.49 19.23 -0.51
CA PRO A 152 13.83 20.63 -0.28
C PRO A 152 15.23 20.91 -0.84
N TYR A 153 15.39 22.09 -1.45
CA TYR A 153 16.70 22.55 -1.86
C TYR A 153 17.57 22.70 -0.61
N PRO A 154 18.76 22.06 -0.55
CA PRO A 154 19.59 22.07 0.65
C PRO A 154 20.01 23.48 1.03
N GLY A 155 19.91 23.79 2.31
CA GLY A 155 20.45 25.04 2.85
C GLY A 155 21.98 25.05 2.89
N ASP A 156 22.61 23.88 2.95
CA ASP A 156 24.04 23.75 3.23
C ASP A 156 24.81 23.02 2.12
N GLU A 157 24.62 21.70 1.98
CA GLU A 157 25.44 20.87 1.09
C GLU A 157 24.59 19.91 0.26
N LEU A 158 25.03 19.69 -0.98
CA LEU A 158 24.43 18.81 -1.97
C LEU A 158 25.53 18.04 -2.69
N PHE A 159 25.38 16.72 -2.78
CA PHE A 159 26.35 15.86 -3.45
C PHE A 159 25.67 14.93 -4.46
N ILE A 160 26.39 14.62 -5.53
CA ILE A 160 26.17 13.47 -6.41
C ILE A 160 27.47 12.65 -6.35
N GLY A 161 27.40 11.46 -5.77
CA GLY A 161 28.57 10.68 -5.38
C GLY A 161 29.42 11.44 -4.37
N GLU A 162 30.72 11.56 -4.64
CA GLU A 162 31.64 12.39 -3.84
C GLU A 162 31.71 13.84 -4.32
N ARG A 163 31.05 14.18 -5.44
CA ARG A 163 31.11 15.51 -6.04
C ARG A 163 30.08 16.42 -5.40
N ALA A 164 30.54 17.50 -4.77
CA ALA A 164 29.68 18.60 -4.37
C ALA A 164 29.08 19.28 -5.62
N VAL A 165 27.78 19.53 -5.62
CA VAL A 165 27.07 20.16 -6.72
C VAL A 165 26.20 21.30 -6.21
N SER A 166 25.93 22.27 -7.08
CA SER A 166 24.98 23.35 -6.83
C SER A 166 24.24 23.68 -8.11
N PHE A 167 23.06 24.26 -7.97
CA PHE A 167 22.30 24.79 -9.10
C PHE A 167 22.27 26.30 -9.03
N ASP A 168 22.19 26.95 -10.19
CA ASP A 168 21.78 28.35 -10.25
C ASP A 168 20.28 28.40 -9.92
N ALA A 169 19.94 29.12 -8.85
CA ALA A 169 18.56 29.28 -8.40
C ALA A 169 17.62 29.88 -9.46
N LYS A 170 18.17 30.55 -10.49
CA LYS A 170 17.39 31.19 -11.55
C LYS A 170 17.30 30.39 -12.84
N ALA A 171 18.05 29.29 -12.97
CA ALA A 171 18.12 28.53 -14.21
C ALA A 171 17.70 27.07 -14.00
N PRO A 172 16.79 26.55 -14.84
CA PRO A 172 16.53 25.12 -14.89
C PRO A 172 17.79 24.36 -15.32
N ALA A 173 18.08 23.26 -14.66
CA ALA A 173 19.21 22.40 -14.97
C ALA A 173 18.95 20.95 -14.55
N ALA A 174 19.53 20.01 -15.29
CA ALA A 174 19.47 18.59 -15.01
C ALA A 174 20.89 18.03 -15.00
N LEU A 175 21.27 17.37 -13.91
CA LEU A 175 22.55 16.69 -13.77
C LEU A 175 22.28 15.17 -13.78
N PRO A 176 22.90 14.40 -14.70
CA PRO A 176 22.76 12.95 -14.69
C PRO A 176 23.33 12.37 -13.40
N VAL A 177 22.70 11.31 -12.91
CA VAL A 177 23.15 10.51 -11.76
C VAL A 177 23.45 9.11 -12.28
N ALA A 178 24.67 8.63 -12.08
CA ALA A 178 25.05 7.31 -12.57
C ALA A 178 24.31 6.20 -11.78
N PRO A 179 24.07 5.01 -12.38
CA PRO A 179 23.48 3.89 -11.66
C PRO A 179 24.23 3.59 -10.35
N GLY A 180 23.48 3.48 -9.25
CA GLY A 180 24.03 3.22 -7.92
C GLY A 180 24.71 4.41 -7.24
N GLU A 181 24.91 5.54 -7.91
CA GLU A 181 25.49 6.75 -7.31
C GLU A 181 24.53 7.39 -6.29
N ALA A 182 25.07 7.84 -5.16
CA ALA A 182 24.26 8.44 -4.09
C ALA A 182 24.05 9.94 -4.32
N VAL A 183 22.83 10.41 -4.15
CA VAL A 183 22.52 11.84 -3.99
C VAL A 183 22.39 12.13 -2.50
N VAL A 184 23.13 13.11 -1.99
CA VAL A 184 23.11 13.46 -0.56
C VAL A 184 22.75 14.93 -0.36
N ILE A 185 21.82 15.21 0.55
CA ILE A 185 21.47 16.57 0.98
C ILE A 185 21.73 16.75 2.47
N ARG A 186 22.20 17.93 2.87
CA ARG A 186 22.34 18.35 4.27
C ARG A 186 21.57 19.63 4.57
N HIS A 187 20.88 19.63 5.70
CA HIS A 187 20.17 20.76 6.32
C HIS A 187 20.51 20.83 7.81
N GLY A 188 21.46 21.67 8.18
CA GLY A 188 21.95 21.79 9.54
C GLY A 188 22.49 20.45 10.06
N ALA A 189 21.91 19.99 11.16
CA ALA A 189 22.24 18.70 11.79
C ALA A 189 21.53 17.49 11.16
N ALA A 190 20.70 17.69 10.13
CA ALA A 190 20.00 16.63 9.41
C ALA A 190 20.61 16.39 8.02
N ALA A 191 20.69 15.13 7.61
CA ALA A 191 21.02 14.76 6.23
C ALA A 191 20.17 13.58 5.75
N ALA A 192 20.05 13.46 4.43
CA ALA A 192 19.47 12.28 3.78
C ALA A 192 20.24 11.94 2.51
N ALA A 193 20.39 10.64 2.26
CA ALA A 193 21.05 10.09 1.09
C ALA A 193 20.09 9.17 0.35
N PHE A 194 20.16 9.21 -0.98
CA PHE A 194 19.25 8.55 -1.91
C PHE A 194 20.05 7.80 -2.96
N ARG A 195 19.71 6.54 -3.23
CA ARG A 195 20.24 5.76 -4.35
C ARG A 195 19.10 5.16 -5.14
N VAL A 196 19.17 5.27 -6.47
CA VAL A 196 18.30 4.49 -7.37
C VAL A 196 18.99 3.16 -7.59
N VAL A 197 18.47 2.11 -6.94
CA VAL A 197 19.04 0.75 -7.00
C VAL A 197 18.66 0.06 -8.31
N TRP A 198 17.48 0.39 -8.83
CA TRP A 198 16.96 -0.16 -10.08
C TRP A 198 16.04 0.85 -10.76
N GLY A 199 16.00 0.83 -12.09
CA GLY A 199 15.05 1.60 -12.88
C GLY A 199 14.95 1.01 -14.28
N GLN A 200 13.72 0.76 -14.75
CA GLN A 200 13.47 0.23 -16.09
C GLN A 200 12.43 1.06 -16.82
N ASN A 201 12.68 1.32 -18.10
CA ASN A 201 11.81 2.11 -18.97
C ASN A 201 10.82 1.21 -19.75
N THR A 202 9.89 1.81 -20.50
CA THR A 202 8.84 1.05 -21.21
C THR A 202 9.37 0.19 -22.37
N ILE A 203 10.58 0.46 -22.85
CA ILE A 203 11.27 -0.34 -23.89
C ILE A 203 12.24 -1.37 -23.30
N ARG A 204 12.16 -1.63 -21.98
CA ARG A 204 12.93 -2.65 -21.24
C ARG A 204 14.43 -2.38 -21.16
N GLU A 205 14.83 -1.12 -21.20
CA GLU A 205 16.20 -0.67 -20.97
C GLU A 205 16.32 0.01 -19.58
N PRO A 206 17.54 0.13 -19.02
CA PRO A 206 17.77 0.92 -17.81
C PRO A 206 17.24 2.35 -17.97
N ALA A 207 16.42 2.78 -17.03
CA ALA A 207 15.84 4.13 -17.04
C ALA A 207 16.89 5.19 -16.68
N ALA A 208 16.84 6.33 -17.37
CA ALA A 208 17.73 7.45 -17.07
C ALA A 208 17.40 8.08 -15.71
N VAL A 209 18.44 8.40 -14.94
CA VAL A 209 18.33 9.03 -13.62
C VAL A 209 18.99 10.41 -13.63
N ALA A 210 18.32 11.42 -13.13
CA ALA A 210 18.87 12.78 -13.03
C ALA A 210 18.40 13.51 -11.77
N LEU A 211 19.30 14.32 -11.22
CA LEU A 211 18.98 15.34 -10.23
C LEU A 211 18.64 16.63 -10.96
N ILE A 212 17.41 17.12 -10.77
CA ILE A 212 16.85 18.21 -11.55
C ILE A 212 16.46 19.37 -10.63
N HIS A 213 16.87 20.56 -11.02
CA HIS A 213 16.37 21.83 -10.53
C HIS A 213 15.55 22.48 -11.64
N ASP A 214 14.24 22.62 -11.45
CA ASP A 214 13.35 23.15 -12.48
C ASP A 214 13.31 24.69 -12.53
N GLY A 215 14.17 25.40 -11.78
CA GLY A 215 14.08 26.86 -11.62
C GLY A 215 12.78 27.31 -10.95
N ASN A 216 12.18 26.42 -10.15
CA ASN A 216 10.88 26.64 -9.54
C ASN A 216 10.97 27.58 -8.31
N PRO A 217 9.89 28.30 -7.98
CA PRO A 217 9.87 29.18 -6.81
C PRO A 217 9.60 28.44 -5.49
N TYR A 218 9.45 27.11 -5.51
CA TYR A 218 9.05 26.30 -4.36
C TYR A 218 10.22 25.88 -3.48
N GLY A 219 11.46 26.15 -3.91
CA GLY A 219 12.66 25.80 -3.15
C GLY A 219 12.87 24.29 -3.09
N VAL A 220 12.64 23.58 -4.20
CA VAL A 220 12.80 22.12 -4.29
C VAL A 220 13.64 21.70 -5.49
N ILE A 221 14.29 20.55 -5.35
CA ILE A 221 14.91 19.76 -6.42
C ILE A 221 14.24 18.39 -6.48
N ARG A 222 14.46 17.64 -7.56
CA ARG A 222 13.91 16.29 -7.69
C ARG A 222 14.94 15.31 -8.25
N LEU A 223 15.08 14.17 -7.60
CA LEU A 223 15.73 13.00 -8.18
C LEU A 223 14.69 12.28 -9.02
N THR A 224 14.89 12.20 -10.33
CA THR A 224 13.92 11.66 -11.29
C THR A 224 14.44 10.44 -12.01
N VAL A 225 13.61 9.41 -12.12
CA VAL A 225 13.79 8.26 -13.00
C VAL A 225 12.78 8.38 -14.14
N ALA A 226 13.26 8.44 -15.39
CA ALA A 226 12.43 8.62 -16.57
C ALA A 226 12.13 7.29 -17.27
N HIS A 227 10.85 6.89 -17.33
CA HIS A 227 10.41 5.62 -17.93
C HIS A 227 9.93 5.78 -19.37
N HIS A 228 9.32 6.92 -19.71
CA HIS A 228 9.11 7.37 -21.09
C HIS A 228 8.80 8.86 -21.14
N ASP A 229 8.96 9.46 -22.31
CA ASP A 229 8.67 10.87 -22.60
C ASP A 229 7.71 11.07 -23.78
N GLN A 230 7.09 9.98 -24.25
CA GLN A 230 6.15 9.98 -25.36
C GLN A 230 4.72 9.66 -24.92
N TRP A 231 3.75 10.28 -25.58
CA TRP A 231 2.33 10.11 -25.25
C TRP A 231 1.87 8.67 -25.49
N GLY A 232 1.21 8.08 -24.50
CA GLY A 232 0.49 6.81 -24.69
C GLY A 232 1.37 5.58 -24.89
N MET A 233 2.66 5.64 -24.53
CA MET A 233 3.57 4.51 -24.67
C MET A 233 3.10 3.33 -23.82
N PRO A 234 2.82 2.14 -24.39
CA PRO A 234 2.23 1.06 -23.63
C PRO A 234 3.21 0.47 -22.61
N ILE A 235 2.70 0.07 -21.44
CA ILE A 235 3.41 -0.79 -20.50
C ILE A 235 2.98 -2.23 -20.76
N SER A 236 3.95 -3.12 -20.94
CA SER A 236 3.71 -4.56 -21.12
C SER A 236 3.55 -5.24 -19.74
N ALA A 237 2.58 -6.14 -19.60
CA ALA A 237 2.47 -6.99 -18.39
C ALA A 237 3.62 -8.03 -18.27
N ASP A 238 4.42 -8.22 -19.32
CA ASP A 238 5.47 -9.24 -19.34
C ASP A 238 6.78 -8.79 -18.70
N ALA A 239 6.95 -7.49 -18.44
CA ALA A 239 8.17 -6.95 -17.85
C ALA A 239 7.83 -5.76 -16.93
N PRO A 240 8.51 -5.63 -15.78
CA PRO A 240 8.25 -4.54 -14.86
C PRO A 240 8.75 -3.20 -15.44
N VAL A 241 7.96 -2.15 -15.30
CA VAL A 241 8.38 -0.75 -15.57
C VAL A 241 8.27 0.01 -14.26
N GLY A 242 9.36 0.63 -13.81
CA GLY A 242 9.40 1.17 -12.46
C GLY A 242 10.79 1.54 -11.98
N ALA A 243 10.89 1.85 -10.68
CA ALA A 243 12.13 2.24 -10.03
C ALA A 243 12.18 1.76 -8.57
N ALA A 244 13.39 1.60 -8.04
CA ALA A 244 13.61 1.32 -6.63
C ALA A 244 14.52 2.38 -6.00
N PHE A 245 14.06 2.98 -4.91
CA PHE A 245 14.76 4.03 -4.16
C PHE A 245 15.18 3.50 -2.79
N TRP A 246 16.47 3.58 -2.51
CA TRP A 246 17.02 3.34 -1.18
C TRP A 246 17.36 4.68 -0.53
N VAL A 247 16.78 4.94 0.64
CA VAL A 247 16.94 6.18 1.40
C VAL A 247 17.52 5.88 2.76
N ARG A 248 18.54 6.65 3.16
CA ARG A 248 19.10 6.64 4.52
C ARG A 248 19.09 8.07 5.07
N VAL A 249 18.66 8.26 6.32
CA VAL A 249 18.71 9.55 7.01
C VAL A 249 19.78 9.58 8.09
N PHE A 250 20.25 10.78 8.44
CA PHE A 250 21.28 10.98 9.47
C PHE A 250 20.98 12.22 10.31
N ASP A 251 21.11 12.06 11.62
CA ASP A 251 20.58 13.00 12.62
C ASP A 251 21.68 13.78 13.37
N GLN A 252 22.93 13.61 12.96
CA GLN A 252 24.15 14.19 13.55
C GLN A 252 25.05 14.81 12.46
N ALA A 253 24.43 15.40 11.44
CA ALA A 253 25.14 15.91 10.26
C ALA A 253 25.91 17.21 10.53
N ASP A 254 25.73 17.81 11.70
CA ASP A 254 26.49 18.97 12.20
C ASP A 254 27.92 18.60 12.60
N ASN A 255 28.19 17.31 12.87
CA ASN A 255 29.53 16.79 13.01
C ASN A 255 30.09 16.39 11.62
N ALA A 256 31.02 17.18 11.09
CA ALA A 256 31.58 16.99 9.75
C ALA A 256 32.27 15.64 9.55
N GLU A 257 32.97 15.12 10.57
CA GLU A 257 33.66 13.82 10.47
C GLU A 257 32.67 12.66 10.43
N LEU A 258 31.65 12.70 11.30
CA LEU A 258 30.58 11.70 11.32
C LEU A 258 29.77 11.75 10.02
N PHE A 259 29.45 12.94 9.53
CA PHE A 259 28.74 13.13 8.27
C PHE A 259 29.52 12.59 7.08
N ALA A 260 30.82 12.92 6.98
CA ALA A 260 31.67 12.42 5.90
C ALA A 260 31.82 10.89 5.94
N ARG A 261 31.95 10.30 7.13
CA ARG A 261 31.99 8.84 7.29
C ARG A 261 30.66 8.22 6.87
N TRP A 262 29.54 8.73 7.37
CA TRP A 262 28.21 8.24 7.05
C TRP A 262 27.91 8.28 5.53
N ARG A 263 28.33 9.34 4.82
CA ARG A 263 28.20 9.41 3.35
C ARG A 263 28.97 8.30 2.66
N ARG A 264 30.24 8.11 3.02
CA ARG A 264 31.09 7.05 2.43
C ARG A 264 30.55 5.66 2.73
N ASP A 265 30.07 5.44 3.96
CA ASP A 265 29.49 4.16 4.38
C ASP A 265 28.24 3.84 3.55
N PHE A 266 27.35 4.81 3.30
CA PHE A 266 26.17 4.60 2.45
C PHE A 266 26.51 4.39 0.98
N ALA A 267 27.50 5.13 0.46
CA ALA A 267 27.97 4.98 -0.91
C ALA A 267 28.58 3.59 -1.15
N ALA A 268 29.31 3.05 -0.16
CA ALA A 268 29.93 1.73 -0.24
C ALA A 268 28.98 0.56 0.10
N ALA A 269 27.83 0.83 0.73
CA ALA A 269 26.92 -0.22 1.17
C ALA A 269 26.33 -1.01 -0.01
N ALA A 270 26.17 -2.32 0.16
CA ALA A 270 25.70 -3.21 -0.89
C ALA A 270 24.20 -3.00 -1.17
N ALA A 271 23.86 -2.89 -2.46
CA ALA A 271 22.49 -2.97 -2.95
C ALA A 271 22.52 -3.66 -4.33
N ASP A 272 21.49 -4.45 -4.62
CA ASP A 272 21.43 -5.29 -5.80
C ASP A 272 20.00 -5.39 -6.32
N ALA A 273 19.86 -5.56 -7.63
CA ALA A 273 18.59 -5.75 -8.32
C ALA A 273 18.71 -6.91 -9.30
N ARG A 274 17.90 -7.95 -9.09
CA ARG A 274 17.91 -9.17 -9.90
C ARG A 274 16.57 -9.34 -10.59
N TYR A 275 16.59 -9.36 -11.92
CA TYR A 275 15.45 -9.67 -12.76
C TYR A 275 15.81 -10.85 -13.66
N ASP A 276 15.05 -11.94 -13.55
CA ASP A 276 15.28 -13.19 -14.30
C ASP A 276 14.23 -13.45 -15.41
N GLY A 277 13.29 -12.52 -15.60
CA GLY A 277 12.15 -12.67 -16.50
C GLY A 277 10.83 -12.90 -15.77
N ASP A 278 10.86 -13.69 -14.69
CA ASP A 278 9.67 -14.10 -13.93
C ASP A 278 9.58 -13.44 -12.55
N SER A 279 10.73 -13.05 -11.98
CA SER A 279 10.84 -12.42 -10.66
C SER A 279 11.75 -11.19 -10.69
N LEU A 280 11.41 -10.19 -9.88
CA LEU A 280 12.24 -9.00 -9.62
C LEU A 280 12.49 -8.91 -8.11
N ALA A 281 13.76 -9.06 -7.72
CA ALA A 281 14.21 -8.91 -6.33
C ALA A 281 15.11 -7.68 -6.20
N ILE A 282 14.74 -6.76 -5.30
CA ILE A 282 15.57 -5.61 -4.92
C ILE A 282 16.05 -5.82 -3.50
N THR A 283 17.35 -5.63 -3.27
CA THR A 283 17.98 -5.77 -1.96
C THR A 283 18.89 -4.59 -1.63
N ALA A 284 18.98 -4.24 -0.36
CA ALA A 284 19.94 -3.29 0.18
C ALA A 284 20.37 -3.71 1.60
N GLN A 285 21.64 -3.52 1.95
CA GLN A 285 22.15 -3.83 3.29
C GLN A 285 22.13 -2.59 4.18
N ALA A 286 21.27 -2.60 5.19
CA ALA A 286 21.18 -1.54 6.19
C ALA A 286 22.42 -1.53 7.09
N ALA A 287 22.73 -0.36 7.68
CA ALA A 287 23.85 -0.18 8.59
C ALA A 287 23.72 -0.99 9.88
N SER A 288 22.51 -1.42 10.25
CA SER A 288 22.25 -2.36 11.35
C SER A 288 22.73 -3.79 11.07
N GLY A 289 23.00 -4.12 9.81
CA GLY A 289 23.20 -5.49 9.32
C GLY A 289 21.92 -6.17 8.82
N GLN A 290 20.74 -5.54 8.96
CA GLN A 290 19.49 -6.05 8.41
C GLN A 290 19.48 -5.90 6.88
N THR A 291 19.06 -6.95 6.17
CA THR A 291 18.78 -6.86 4.75
C THR A 291 17.38 -6.28 4.53
N LEU A 292 17.30 -5.20 3.75
CA LEU A 292 16.06 -4.70 3.17
C LEU A 292 15.81 -5.45 1.87
N ARG A 293 14.68 -6.15 1.73
CA ARG A 293 14.31 -6.92 0.52
C ARG A 293 12.89 -6.60 0.08
N LEU A 294 12.70 -6.47 -1.23
CA LEU A 294 11.40 -6.46 -1.90
C LEU A 294 11.45 -7.44 -3.07
N LEU A 295 10.48 -8.35 -3.16
CA LEU A 295 10.39 -9.37 -4.20
C LEU A 295 8.99 -9.39 -4.80
N THR A 296 8.92 -9.31 -6.11
CA THR A 296 7.67 -9.42 -6.89
C THR A 296 7.84 -10.42 -8.02
N TYR A 297 6.72 -10.94 -8.51
CA TYR A 297 6.67 -11.91 -9.59
C TYR A 297 5.77 -11.42 -10.70
N LYS A 298 6.01 -11.85 -11.93
CA LYS A 298 5.13 -11.64 -13.08
C LYS A 298 3.68 -12.01 -12.70
N PRO A 299 2.67 -11.15 -12.97
CA PRO A 299 2.69 -9.95 -13.83
C PRO A 299 3.13 -8.63 -13.15
N PHE A 300 3.81 -8.69 -12.01
CA PHE A 300 4.41 -7.55 -11.29
C PHE A 300 3.38 -6.56 -10.70
N MET A 301 2.25 -7.09 -10.23
CA MET A 301 1.14 -6.30 -9.66
C MET A 301 1.03 -6.40 -8.12
N THR A 302 1.76 -7.33 -7.52
CA THR A 302 1.76 -7.61 -6.07
C THR A 302 3.17 -7.94 -5.58
N LEU A 303 3.42 -7.75 -4.29
CA LEU A 303 4.61 -8.33 -3.65
C LEU A 303 4.41 -9.83 -3.44
N GLY A 304 5.46 -10.59 -3.70
CA GLY A 304 5.57 -11.98 -3.29
C GLY A 304 6.34 -12.15 -1.98
N ASP A 305 7.32 -11.28 -1.70
CA ASP A 305 8.05 -11.27 -0.43
C ASP A 305 8.62 -9.88 -0.08
N ALA A 306 8.85 -9.62 1.20
CA ALA A 306 9.44 -8.38 1.70
C ALA A 306 10.07 -8.58 3.08
N GLU A 307 11.16 -7.84 3.35
CA GLU A 307 11.86 -7.91 4.63
C GLU A 307 12.53 -6.56 4.97
N PRO A 308 12.46 -6.07 6.22
CA PRO A 308 11.60 -6.58 7.30
C PRO A 308 10.13 -6.22 7.07
N ILE A 309 9.23 -7.04 7.59
CA ILE A 309 7.81 -6.69 7.76
C ILE A 309 7.64 -6.27 9.23
N PRO A 310 7.14 -5.06 9.52
CA PRO A 310 6.94 -4.65 10.90
C PRO A 310 5.85 -5.50 11.55
N GLU A 311 5.95 -5.67 12.87
CA GLU A 311 4.86 -6.23 13.64
C GLU A 311 3.59 -5.40 13.46
N ARG A 312 2.45 -6.09 13.39
CA ARG A 312 1.16 -5.45 13.18
C ARG A 312 0.65 -4.88 14.50
N ALA A 313 0.81 -3.58 14.67
CA ALA A 313 0.37 -2.83 15.83
C ALA A 313 -0.59 -1.70 15.43
N VAL A 314 -1.56 -1.38 16.30
CA VAL A 314 -2.45 -0.22 16.07
C VAL A 314 -1.65 1.06 16.13
N LEU A 315 -0.83 1.19 17.17
CA LEU A 315 0.17 2.24 17.31
C LEU A 315 1.25 1.73 18.25
N ALA A 316 2.35 1.23 17.68
CA ALA A 316 3.51 0.87 18.45
C ALA A 316 4.58 1.96 18.40
N VAL A 317 5.18 2.20 19.56
CA VAL A 317 6.34 3.09 19.74
C VAL A 317 7.45 2.26 20.35
N ASN A 318 8.60 2.19 19.69
CA ASN A 318 9.76 1.40 20.10
C ASN A 318 9.41 -0.07 20.46
N GLY A 319 8.49 -0.67 19.71
CA GLY A 319 8.04 -2.06 19.88
C GLY A 319 6.88 -2.27 20.84
N ARG A 320 6.42 -1.26 21.59
CA ARG A 320 5.27 -1.37 22.49
C ARG A 320 4.00 -0.87 21.80
N ASP A 321 3.00 -1.74 21.58
CA ASP A 321 1.69 -1.39 20.97
C ASP A 321 0.77 -0.66 21.96
N LEU A 322 1.10 0.61 22.22
CA LEU A 322 0.29 1.51 23.05
C LEU A 322 -1.17 1.51 22.59
N GLY A 323 -1.41 1.63 21.28
CA GLY A 323 -2.77 1.63 20.71
C GLY A 323 -3.54 0.35 21.04
N GLY A 324 -2.91 -0.81 20.85
CA GLY A 324 -3.48 -2.12 21.15
C GLY A 324 -3.76 -2.32 22.63
N GLU A 325 -2.84 -1.92 23.51
CA GLU A 325 -3.01 -1.98 24.97
C GLU A 325 -4.24 -1.19 25.43
N TYR A 326 -4.44 0.02 24.91
CA TYR A 326 -5.60 0.85 25.26
C TYR A 326 -6.90 0.25 24.73
N LEU A 327 -6.93 -0.16 23.46
CA LEU A 327 -8.12 -0.72 22.84
C LEU A 327 -8.53 -2.05 23.49
N ALA A 328 -7.58 -2.85 23.98
CA ALA A 328 -7.85 -4.13 24.62
C ALA A 328 -8.75 -4.03 25.86
N GLY A 329 -8.75 -2.88 26.55
CA GLY A 329 -9.61 -2.64 27.72
C GLY A 329 -11.03 -2.18 27.39
N LEU A 330 -11.35 -1.87 26.13
CA LEU A 330 -12.66 -1.35 25.75
C LEU A 330 -13.70 -2.49 25.66
N PRO A 331 -14.86 -2.40 26.34
CA PRO A 331 -15.87 -3.47 26.33
C PRO A 331 -16.29 -3.92 24.92
N ALA A 332 -16.44 -2.98 23.99
CA ALA A 332 -16.78 -3.28 22.60
C ALA A 332 -15.67 -4.06 21.86
N VAL A 333 -14.40 -3.77 22.15
CA VAL A 333 -13.26 -4.47 21.56
C VAL A 333 -13.12 -5.87 22.16
N ILE A 334 -13.34 -6.03 23.47
CA ILE A 334 -13.35 -7.34 24.14
C ILE A 334 -14.41 -8.24 23.50
N ALA A 335 -15.67 -7.77 23.43
CA ALA A 335 -16.76 -8.53 22.83
C ALA A 335 -16.48 -8.89 21.35
N TYR A 336 -15.94 -7.93 20.58
CA TYR A 336 -15.55 -8.17 19.19
C TYR A 336 -14.43 -9.22 19.06
N LYS A 337 -13.40 -9.16 19.91
CA LYS A 337 -12.30 -10.13 19.91
C LYS A 337 -12.75 -11.52 20.30
N GLU A 338 -13.66 -11.65 21.26
CA GLU A 338 -14.24 -12.94 21.65
C GLU A 338 -15.04 -13.56 20.50
N GLN A 339 -15.92 -12.77 19.86
CA GLN A 339 -16.67 -13.21 18.69
C GLN A 339 -15.75 -13.62 17.54
N LEU A 340 -14.68 -12.83 17.30
CA LEU A 340 -13.69 -13.12 16.28
C LEU A 340 -12.92 -14.41 16.57
N ALA A 341 -12.46 -14.59 17.81
CA ALA A 341 -11.71 -15.78 18.22
C ALA A 341 -12.55 -17.04 18.06
N GLU A 342 -13.81 -17.00 18.46
CA GLU A 342 -14.74 -18.12 18.28
C GLU A 342 -14.99 -18.43 16.80
N ALA A 343 -15.20 -17.39 15.97
CA ALA A 343 -15.38 -17.57 14.53
C ALA A 343 -14.14 -18.18 13.86
N LEU A 344 -12.94 -17.70 14.20
CA LEU A 344 -11.68 -18.22 13.67
C LEU A 344 -11.39 -19.64 14.14
N LYS A 345 -11.64 -19.96 15.41
CA LYS A 345 -11.47 -21.31 15.95
C LYS A 345 -12.31 -22.33 15.18
N ARG A 346 -13.58 -22.01 14.89
CA ARG A 346 -14.45 -22.85 14.06
C ARG A 346 -13.92 -23.06 12.65
N GLN A 347 -13.22 -22.07 12.09
CA GLN A 347 -12.55 -22.23 10.79
C GLN A 347 -11.32 -23.13 10.87
N GLU A 348 -10.51 -22.99 11.92
CA GLU A 348 -9.32 -23.84 12.10
C GLU A 348 -9.70 -25.31 12.27
N GLU A 349 -10.78 -25.58 13.00
CA GLU A 349 -11.34 -26.94 13.17
C GLU A 349 -11.90 -27.53 11.86
N ASN A 350 -12.27 -26.68 10.89
CA ASN A 350 -12.89 -27.07 9.62
C ASN A 350 -12.12 -26.52 8.40
N ILE A 351 -10.78 -26.57 8.44
CA ILE A 351 -9.97 -26.03 7.35
C ILE A 351 -10.20 -26.82 6.05
N LEU A 352 -10.55 -26.10 4.99
CA LEU A 352 -10.85 -26.71 3.69
C LEU A 352 -9.55 -27.04 2.96
N THR A 353 -9.32 -28.31 2.66
CA THR A 353 -8.14 -28.76 1.92
C THR A 353 -8.38 -28.68 0.42
N VAL A 354 -7.54 -27.91 -0.28
CA VAL A 354 -7.60 -27.73 -1.74
C VAL A 354 -6.54 -28.60 -2.39
N LEU A 355 -6.98 -29.48 -3.28
CA LEU A 355 -6.12 -30.40 -4.02
C LEU A 355 -5.75 -29.84 -5.41
N PRO A 356 -4.62 -30.25 -6.00
CA PRO A 356 -4.11 -29.66 -7.25
C PRO A 356 -4.76 -30.24 -8.51
N ASP A 357 -5.49 -31.34 -8.40
CA ASP A 357 -5.98 -32.15 -9.52
C ASP A 357 -7.51 -32.09 -9.70
N ARG A 358 -8.22 -31.37 -8.83
CA ARG A 358 -9.68 -31.22 -8.90
C ARG A 358 -10.16 -29.94 -8.26
N ALA A 359 -11.34 -29.48 -8.68
CA ALA A 359 -12.00 -28.36 -8.03
C ALA A 359 -12.44 -28.70 -6.60
N THR A 360 -12.34 -27.72 -5.71
CA THR A 360 -12.87 -27.77 -4.34
C THR A 360 -14.03 -26.79 -4.26
N ILE A 361 -15.21 -27.25 -3.83
CA ILE A 361 -16.43 -26.46 -3.67
C ILE A 361 -16.83 -26.46 -2.20
N TRP A 362 -17.25 -25.30 -1.68
CA TRP A 362 -17.70 -25.16 -0.30
C TRP A 362 -18.79 -24.09 -0.17
N GLU A 363 -19.57 -24.18 0.91
CA GLU A 363 -20.61 -23.22 1.25
C GLU A 363 -20.01 -21.88 1.69
N ALA A 364 -20.58 -20.77 1.26
CA ALA A 364 -20.18 -19.44 1.71
C ALA A 364 -20.37 -19.29 3.22
N GLU A 365 -21.44 -19.85 3.79
CA GLU A 365 -21.74 -19.78 5.22
C GLU A 365 -20.86 -20.68 6.10
N SER A 366 -20.02 -21.55 5.51
CA SER A 366 -18.99 -22.27 6.27
C SER A 366 -17.84 -21.35 6.71
N GLY A 367 -17.83 -20.10 6.23
CA GLY A 367 -16.86 -19.07 6.55
C GLY A 367 -17.13 -18.36 7.88
N ALA A 368 -16.13 -17.61 8.35
CA ALA A 368 -16.33 -16.64 9.41
C ALA A 368 -17.04 -15.41 8.83
N ILE A 369 -18.27 -15.16 9.27
CA ILE A 369 -19.12 -14.04 8.80
C ILE A 369 -18.94 -12.85 9.74
N PHE A 370 -18.60 -11.69 9.17
CA PHE A 370 -18.33 -10.45 9.89
C PHE A 370 -19.47 -9.43 9.73
N PRO A 371 -19.63 -8.49 10.68
CA PRO A 371 -20.76 -7.55 10.70
C PRO A 371 -21.00 -6.82 9.36
N ASN A 372 -22.27 -6.56 9.02
CA ASN A 372 -22.78 -6.12 7.71
C ASN A 372 -22.88 -7.21 6.63
N MET A 373 -22.36 -8.42 6.85
CA MET A 373 -22.85 -9.62 6.19
C MET A 373 -23.59 -10.50 7.19
N VAL A 374 -24.61 -11.22 6.73
CA VAL A 374 -25.41 -12.12 7.55
C VAL A 374 -25.64 -13.44 6.83
N LEU A 375 -25.86 -14.48 7.63
CA LEU A 375 -26.39 -15.76 7.16
C LEU A 375 -27.92 -15.64 7.03
N ALA A 376 -28.44 -15.82 5.82
CA ALA A 376 -29.84 -16.12 5.60
C ALA A 376 -30.03 -17.65 5.60
N LYS A 377 -31.06 -18.14 6.29
CA LYS A 377 -31.38 -19.57 6.38
C LYS A 377 -32.69 -19.88 5.66
N ASP A 378 -32.96 -21.18 5.49
CA ASP A 378 -34.23 -21.72 5.00
C ASP A 378 -34.56 -21.27 3.57
N GLU A 379 -33.54 -21.13 2.72
CA GLU A 379 -33.66 -20.78 1.30
C GLU A 379 -33.60 -22.05 0.43
N PRO A 380 -34.73 -22.56 -0.10
CA PRO A 380 -34.78 -23.89 -0.73
C PRO A 380 -33.95 -24.02 -2.01
N GLN A 381 -33.60 -22.90 -2.65
CA GLN A 381 -32.79 -22.92 -3.88
C GLN A 381 -31.28 -22.79 -3.62
N ALA A 382 -30.90 -22.36 -2.42
CA ALA A 382 -29.51 -22.38 -1.97
C ALA A 382 -29.04 -23.83 -1.80
N PHE A 383 -27.74 -24.06 -1.92
CA PHE A 383 -27.20 -25.38 -1.60
C PHE A 383 -27.07 -25.48 -0.07
N GLY A 384 -27.39 -26.64 0.50
CA GLY A 384 -27.50 -26.76 1.96
C GLY A 384 -28.70 -26.01 2.54
N ASP A 385 -28.47 -25.21 3.59
CA ASP A 385 -29.54 -24.59 4.39
C ASP A 385 -29.50 -23.05 4.39
N GLY A 386 -28.61 -22.41 3.62
CA GLY A 386 -28.49 -20.94 3.67
C GLY A 386 -27.57 -20.31 2.63
N TYR A 387 -27.39 -19.00 2.77
CA TYR A 387 -26.47 -18.21 1.96
C TYR A 387 -25.99 -16.98 2.72
N VAL A 388 -24.93 -16.33 2.25
CA VAL A 388 -24.38 -15.10 2.84
C VAL A 388 -24.71 -13.89 1.96
N TRP A 389 -25.09 -12.79 2.60
CA TRP A 389 -25.36 -11.52 1.90
C TRP A 389 -25.27 -10.32 2.84
N ALA A 390 -25.22 -9.12 2.26
CA ALA A 390 -25.48 -7.88 2.98
C ALA A 390 -26.97 -7.51 2.83
N PRO A 391 -27.73 -7.41 3.95
CA PRO A 391 -29.13 -7.05 3.88
C PRO A 391 -29.35 -5.67 3.27
N GLY A 392 -30.19 -5.63 2.25
CA GLY A 392 -30.54 -4.44 1.48
C GLY A 392 -31.77 -4.70 0.63
N ALA A 393 -32.62 -3.69 0.44
CA ALA A 393 -33.69 -3.83 -0.54
C ALA A 393 -33.10 -3.62 -1.94
N PRO A 394 -33.47 -4.44 -2.94
CA PRO A 394 -32.89 -4.36 -4.27
C PRO A 394 -32.95 -2.95 -4.87
N GLY A 395 -31.81 -2.45 -5.37
CA GLY A 395 -31.69 -1.16 -6.03
C GLY A 395 -31.57 0.05 -5.10
N LEU A 396 -31.49 -0.13 -3.77
CA LEU A 396 -31.34 1.00 -2.82
C LEU A 396 -29.90 1.51 -2.67
N ARG A 397 -28.92 0.90 -3.35
CA ARG A 397 -27.51 1.32 -3.34
C ARG A 397 -26.95 1.44 -1.92
N GLY A 398 -27.15 0.39 -1.13
CA GLY A 398 -26.47 0.26 0.15
C GLY A 398 -25.08 -0.32 0.00
N GLY A 399 -24.32 -0.29 1.08
CA GLY A 399 -22.95 -0.82 1.14
C GLY A 399 -22.43 -0.81 2.57
N GLY A 400 -21.24 -1.37 2.79
CA GLY A 400 -20.66 -1.42 4.13
C GLY A 400 -19.33 -2.17 4.20
N ALA A 401 -18.79 -2.29 5.40
CA ALA A 401 -17.49 -2.94 5.67
C ALA A 401 -17.59 -4.45 5.99
N GLY A 402 -18.70 -5.10 5.62
CA GLY A 402 -18.94 -6.51 5.94
C GLY A 402 -18.22 -7.48 5.01
N TYR A 403 -17.97 -8.68 5.52
CA TYR A 403 -17.34 -9.73 4.72
C TYR A 403 -17.57 -11.13 5.30
N VAL A 404 -17.38 -12.12 4.45
CA VAL A 404 -17.16 -13.51 4.85
C VAL A 404 -15.74 -13.92 4.51
N GLN A 405 -15.10 -14.65 5.42
CA GLN A 405 -13.73 -15.11 5.30
C GLN A 405 -13.67 -16.64 5.33
N HIS A 406 -12.82 -17.23 4.49
CA HIS A 406 -12.50 -18.66 4.48
C HIS A 406 -10.99 -18.85 4.59
N THR A 407 -10.57 -19.81 5.42
CA THR A 407 -9.18 -20.27 5.47
C THR A 407 -9.08 -21.60 4.75
N LEU A 408 -8.23 -21.66 3.73
CA LEU A 408 -8.00 -22.83 2.88
C LEU A 408 -6.59 -23.36 3.14
N GLN A 409 -6.43 -24.67 3.10
CA GLN A 409 -5.14 -25.35 3.08
C GLN A 409 -4.83 -25.77 1.64
N ILE A 410 -3.92 -25.06 0.99
CA ILE A 410 -3.44 -25.41 -0.35
C ILE A 410 -2.35 -26.46 -0.22
N VAL A 411 -2.56 -27.67 -0.75
CA VAL A 411 -1.58 -28.77 -0.61
C VAL A 411 -0.41 -28.68 -1.58
N LYS A 412 -0.53 -27.88 -2.64
CA LYS A 412 0.51 -27.70 -3.64
C LYS A 412 0.42 -26.31 -4.24
N ALA A 413 1.53 -25.60 -4.27
CA ALA A 413 1.60 -24.31 -4.93
C ALA A 413 1.23 -24.43 -6.42
N GLY A 414 0.45 -23.49 -6.94
CA GLY A 414 -0.07 -23.58 -8.30
C GLY A 414 -0.91 -22.39 -8.73
N LEU A 415 -1.39 -22.45 -9.97
CA LEU A 415 -2.39 -21.52 -10.49
C LEU A 415 -3.78 -22.08 -10.20
N TYR A 416 -4.64 -21.24 -9.66
CA TYR A 416 -6.02 -21.57 -9.32
C TYR A 416 -6.97 -20.46 -9.74
N TYR A 417 -8.23 -20.80 -9.95
CA TYR A 417 -9.29 -19.91 -10.40
C TYR A 417 -10.47 -19.97 -9.43
N LEU A 418 -10.94 -18.79 -9.01
CA LEU A 418 -12.04 -18.66 -8.04
C LEU A 418 -13.35 -18.34 -8.79
N SER A 419 -14.43 -19.01 -8.38
CA SER A 419 -15.80 -18.74 -8.83
C SER A 419 -16.77 -18.84 -7.66
N GLY A 420 -17.95 -18.24 -7.80
CA GLY A 420 -19.01 -18.36 -6.79
C GLY A 420 -20.38 -18.57 -7.40
N ARG A 421 -21.26 -19.22 -6.63
CA ARG A 421 -22.69 -19.36 -6.93
C ARG A 421 -23.42 -18.17 -6.32
N VAL A 422 -24.03 -17.34 -7.15
CA VAL A 422 -24.46 -15.99 -6.80
C VAL A 422 -25.85 -15.65 -7.31
N ILE A 423 -26.44 -14.60 -6.72
CA ILE A 423 -27.63 -13.89 -7.21
C ILE A 423 -27.29 -12.39 -7.28
N ALA A 424 -27.65 -11.77 -8.39
CA ALA A 424 -27.45 -10.35 -8.69
C ALA A 424 -28.79 -9.76 -9.16
N PRO A 425 -29.65 -9.30 -8.25
CA PRO A 425 -31.04 -9.02 -8.58
C PRO A 425 -31.20 -7.76 -9.44
N THR A 426 -30.29 -6.79 -9.36
CA THR A 426 -30.38 -5.52 -10.09
C THR A 426 -28.99 -5.03 -10.53
N PRO A 427 -28.89 -4.07 -11.47
CA PRO A 427 -27.61 -3.46 -11.84
C PRO A 427 -26.93 -2.65 -10.73
N ASP A 428 -27.66 -2.34 -9.65
CA ASP A 428 -27.12 -1.66 -8.47
C ASP A 428 -26.73 -2.65 -7.36
N ASP A 429 -26.99 -3.95 -7.57
CA ASP A 429 -26.72 -5.07 -6.67
C ASP A 429 -26.00 -6.19 -7.46
N ASP A 430 -24.87 -5.87 -8.10
CA ASP A 430 -24.22 -6.75 -9.08
C ASP A 430 -22.78 -7.09 -8.76
N SER A 431 -22.33 -6.89 -7.52
CA SER A 431 -20.89 -6.95 -7.25
C SER A 431 -20.46 -7.23 -5.82
N PHE A 432 -19.24 -7.76 -5.72
CA PHE A 432 -18.49 -7.95 -4.47
C PHE A 432 -17.08 -7.37 -4.57
N PHE A 433 -16.43 -7.14 -3.43
CA PHE A 433 -14.97 -7.07 -3.39
C PHE A 433 -14.39 -8.44 -3.01
N VAL A 434 -13.45 -8.94 -3.79
CA VAL A 434 -12.77 -10.21 -3.53
C VAL A 434 -11.33 -9.93 -3.11
N SER A 435 -10.89 -10.54 -2.02
CA SER A 435 -9.47 -10.53 -1.63
C SER A 435 -8.98 -11.95 -1.35
N VAL A 436 -7.78 -12.26 -1.80
CA VAL A 436 -7.10 -13.52 -1.54
C VAL A 436 -5.71 -13.19 -1.01
N SER A 437 -5.31 -13.77 0.11
CA SER A 437 -4.01 -13.52 0.72
C SER A 437 -3.37 -14.82 1.21
N GLY A 438 -2.08 -14.98 0.96
CA GLY A 438 -1.28 -15.94 1.72
C GLY A 438 -1.01 -15.41 3.13
N GLU A 439 -0.24 -16.16 3.91
CA GLU A 439 0.09 -15.78 5.29
C GLU A 439 0.84 -14.45 5.40
N LYS A 440 1.72 -14.17 4.42
CA LYS A 440 2.58 -12.98 4.44
C LYS A 440 2.15 -11.88 3.49
N PHE A 441 1.57 -12.21 2.34
CA PHE A 441 1.29 -11.24 1.28
C PHE A 441 -0.06 -11.47 0.63
N PRO A 442 -0.72 -10.39 0.20
CA PRO A 442 -1.91 -10.50 -0.61
C PRO A 442 -1.56 -11.03 -2.01
N ILE A 443 -2.46 -11.87 -2.53
CA ILE A 443 -2.38 -12.50 -3.86
C ILE A 443 -3.32 -11.76 -4.82
N LEU A 444 -4.54 -11.47 -4.37
CA LEU A 444 -5.52 -10.62 -5.04
C LEU A 444 -6.05 -9.62 -4.01
N GLU A 445 -5.90 -8.33 -4.27
CA GLU A 445 -6.31 -7.28 -3.33
C GLU A 445 -7.59 -6.60 -3.78
N LYS A 446 -8.64 -6.65 -2.95
CA LYS A 446 -9.88 -5.85 -3.07
C LYS A 446 -10.37 -5.72 -4.52
N PHE A 447 -10.35 -6.82 -5.24
CA PHE A 447 -10.74 -6.88 -6.64
C PHE A 447 -12.24 -6.65 -6.75
N ALA A 448 -12.65 -5.67 -7.56
CA ALA A 448 -14.05 -5.39 -7.84
C ALA A 448 -14.60 -6.46 -8.80
N TRP A 449 -15.26 -7.45 -8.23
CA TRP A 449 -15.88 -8.53 -8.98
C TRP A 449 -17.28 -8.10 -9.40
N HIS A 450 -17.41 -7.66 -10.65
CA HIS A 450 -18.69 -7.40 -11.30
C HIS A 450 -19.26 -8.69 -11.84
N LEU A 451 -20.50 -8.98 -11.48
CA LEU A 451 -21.19 -10.20 -11.89
C LEU A 451 -21.67 -10.06 -13.33
N PRO A 452 -21.50 -11.10 -14.17
CA PRO A 452 -21.68 -10.98 -15.63
C PRO A 452 -23.15 -10.94 -16.05
N MET A 453 -24.07 -11.28 -15.15
CA MET A 453 -25.49 -11.43 -15.46
C MET A 453 -26.36 -10.97 -14.29
N LEU A 454 -27.49 -10.33 -14.60
CA LEU A 454 -28.54 -10.04 -13.61
C LEU A 454 -29.49 -11.23 -13.55
N SER A 455 -29.69 -11.77 -12.35
CA SER A 455 -30.51 -12.95 -12.12
C SER A 455 -31.05 -12.96 -10.70
N THR A 456 -32.32 -13.35 -10.57
CA THR A 456 -32.94 -13.70 -9.27
C THR A 456 -32.81 -15.19 -8.94
N GLU A 457 -32.31 -16.00 -9.89
CA GLU A 457 -31.99 -17.42 -9.70
C GLU A 457 -30.48 -17.59 -9.54
N TRP A 458 -30.08 -18.60 -8.75
CA TRP A 458 -28.66 -18.92 -8.54
C TRP A 458 -27.95 -19.33 -9.82
N TYR A 459 -26.78 -18.75 -10.07
CA TYR A 459 -25.91 -19.14 -11.17
C TYR A 459 -24.43 -19.05 -10.77
N TRP A 460 -23.57 -19.76 -11.48
CA TRP A 460 -22.12 -19.69 -11.26
C TRP A 460 -21.50 -18.53 -12.05
N ALA A 461 -20.66 -17.75 -11.37
CA ALA A 461 -19.89 -16.66 -11.97
C ALA A 461 -18.40 -16.80 -11.64
N MET A 462 -17.54 -16.54 -12.62
CA MET A 462 -16.09 -16.49 -12.43
C MET A 462 -15.72 -15.16 -11.78
N VAL A 463 -14.74 -15.18 -10.86
CA VAL A 463 -14.01 -13.98 -10.46
C VAL A 463 -13.11 -13.60 -11.63
N ALA A 464 -13.58 -12.69 -12.47
CA ALA A 464 -13.04 -12.36 -13.79
C ALA A 464 -13.10 -10.85 -14.07
N ASP A 465 -12.30 -10.40 -15.05
CA ASP A 465 -12.41 -9.08 -15.66
C ASP A 465 -12.41 -9.21 -17.19
N ASN A 466 -12.52 -8.07 -17.90
CA ASN A 466 -12.53 -8.05 -19.37
C ASN A 466 -11.25 -8.62 -20.02
N SER A 467 -10.13 -8.66 -19.29
CA SER A 467 -8.86 -9.21 -19.78
C SER A 467 -8.73 -10.70 -19.50
N ASN A 468 -9.49 -11.22 -18.53
CA ASN A 468 -9.46 -12.60 -18.06
C ASN A 468 -10.90 -13.16 -17.92
N PRO A 469 -11.65 -13.30 -19.03
CA PRO A 469 -13.06 -13.71 -19.00
C PRO A 469 -13.26 -15.11 -18.41
N ASP A 470 -12.26 -15.99 -18.53
CA ASP A 470 -12.29 -17.35 -17.99
C ASP A 470 -11.80 -17.44 -16.53
N GLY A 471 -11.56 -16.30 -15.88
CA GLY A 471 -11.14 -16.18 -14.49
C GLY A 471 -9.74 -15.61 -14.29
N ILE A 472 -9.56 -14.83 -13.23
CA ILE A 472 -8.25 -14.29 -12.86
C ILE A 472 -7.37 -15.43 -12.33
N PRO A 473 -6.17 -15.64 -12.91
CA PRO A 473 -5.25 -16.66 -12.42
C PRO A 473 -4.65 -16.25 -11.07
N LEU A 474 -4.92 -17.03 -10.03
CA LEU A 474 -4.38 -16.84 -8.69
C LEU A 474 -3.18 -17.76 -8.48
N ARG A 475 -1.98 -17.20 -8.33
CA ARG A 475 -0.79 -17.96 -7.97
C ARG A 475 -0.77 -18.19 -6.46
N LEU A 476 -1.32 -19.33 -6.02
CA LEU A 476 -1.43 -19.68 -4.61
C LEU A 476 -0.17 -20.41 -4.14
N PRO A 477 0.43 -20.02 -3.00
CA PRO A 477 1.48 -20.80 -2.37
C PRO A 477 0.91 -22.08 -1.76
N GLU A 478 1.75 -23.09 -1.54
CA GLU A 478 1.44 -24.18 -0.61
C GLU A 478 1.33 -23.61 0.80
N GLY A 479 0.35 -24.09 1.58
CA GLY A 479 0.09 -23.60 2.92
C GLY A 479 -1.28 -22.95 3.07
N LYS A 480 -1.43 -22.14 4.13
CA LYS A 480 -2.69 -21.46 4.42
C LYS A 480 -2.90 -20.26 3.48
N VAL A 481 -4.10 -20.19 2.91
CA VAL A 481 -4.57 -19.05 2.11
C VAL A 481 -5.92 -18.60 2.66
N THR A 482 -6.10 -17.29 2.77
CA THR A 482 -7.35 -16.67 3.19
C THR A 482 -8.07 -16.11 1.98
N VAL A 483 -9.32 -16.50 1.79
CA VAL A 483 -10.24 -15.92 0.79
C VAL A 483 -11.28 -15.08 1.52
N ARG A 484 -11.52 -13.87 1.04
CA ARG A 484 -12.50 -12.95 1.60
C ARG A 484 -13.41 -12.40 0.52
N ILE A 485 -14.72 -12.51 0.74
CA ILE A 485 -15.77 -11.88 -0.06
C ILE A 485 -16.35 -10.75 0.78
N GLN A 486 -16.21 -9.52 0.32
CA GLN A 486 -16.66 -8.32 1.04
C GLN A 486 -17.80 -7.64 0.30
N VAL A 487 -18.62 -6.94 1.07
CA VAL A 487 -19.71 -6.10 0.56
C VAL A 487 -19.12 -5.00 -0.32
N ARG A 488 -19.58 -4.94 -1.57
CA ARG A 488 -19.43 -3.76 -2.43
C ARG A 488 -20.78 -3.04 -2.51
N GLU A 489 -21.83 -3.82 -2.78
CA GLU A 489 -23.23 -3.42 -2.78
C GLU A 489 -24.03 -4.34 -1.85
N ASP A 490 -25.13 -3.85 -1.28
CA ASP A 490 -26.10 -4.71 -0.59
C ASP A 490 -26.94 -5.51 -1.60
N GLY A 491 -27.81 -6.40 -1.13
CA GLY A 491 -28.73 -7.17 -2.00
C GLY A 491 -28.11 -8.32 -2.80
N THR A 492 -26.83 -8.22 -3.19
CA THR A 492 -26.08 -9.30 -3.87
C THR A 492 -25.85 -10.47 -2.91
N LYS A 493 -26.10 -11.71 -3.38
CA LYS A 493 -26.05 -12.92 -2.54
C LYS A 493 -25.00 -13.91 -3.03
N ILE A 494 -24.39 -14.65 -2.11
CA ILE A 494 -23.43 -15.72 -2.39
C ILE A 494 -23.75 -16.97 -1.57
N ASP A 495 -23.84 -18.09 -2.28
CA ASP A 495 -24.23 -19.41 -1.75
C ASP A 495 -23.02 -20.33 -1.63
N GLN A 496 -22.26 -20.48 -2.71
CA GLN A 496 -21.08 -21.35 -2.73
C GLN A 496 -19.87 -20.65 -3.34
N LEU A 497 -18.69 -21.16 -2.99
CA LEU A 497 -17.42 -20.81 -3.60
C LEU A 497 -16.77 -22.07 -4.17
N ARG A 498 -16.02 -21.89 -5.26
CA ARG A 498 -15.25 -22.94 -5.92
C ARG A 498 -13.87 -22.44 -6.26
N LEU A 499 -12.86 -23.24 -5.94
CA LEU A 499 -11.47 -23.03 -6.34
C LEU A 499 -11.02 -24.20 -7.23
N SER A 500 -10.55 -23.90 -8.43
CA SER A 500 -10.24 -24.88 -9.47
C SER A 500 -8.81 -24.72 -10.00
N PRO A 501 -8.07 -25.80 -10.28
CA PRO A 501 -6.80 -25.73 -11.01
C PRO A 501 -6.98 -25.41 -12.51
N GLU A 502 -8.20 -25.54 -13.04
CA GLU A 502 -8.56 -25.23 -14.43
C GLU A 502 -9.43 -23.97 -14.51
N PRO A 503 -9.25 -23.11 -15.54
CA PRO A 503 -10.10 -21.95 -15.75
C PRO A 503 -11.53 -22.35 -16.16
N GLY A 504 -12.47 -21.42 -16.01
CA GLY A 504 -13.88 -21.63 -16.38
C GLY A 504 -14.78 -22.16 -15.26
N LEU A 505 -16.08 -22.08 -15.55
CA LEU A 505 -17.17 -22.46 -14.64
C LEU A 505 -17.26 -24.00 -14.46
N PRO A 506 -17.81 -24.48 -13.34
CA PRO A 506 -18.04 -25.92 -13.10
C PRO A 506 -18.98 -26.59 -14.10
#